data_AF-A0A554VB00-F1
#
_entry.id   AF-A0A554VB00-F1
#
_cell.length_a   1.000
_cell.length_b   1.000
_cell.length_c   1.000
_cell.angle_alpha   90.00
_cell.angle_beta   90.00
_cell.angle_gamma   90.00
#
_symmetry.space_group_name_H-M   'P 1'
#
loop_
_entity.id
_entity.type
_entity.pdbx_description
1 polymer ?
#
loop_
_entity_poly.entity_id
_entity_poly.type
_entity_poly.pdbx_seq_one_letter_code
_entity_poly.pdbx_strand_id
1 'polypeptide(L)'
;MSAEKEVDLLTSKHQKKLIQLKSEYIKNNISASSYLFELDKLNNSFDQIISCSKENVKIAKNEFKTFGFSSPRVFLIGFGIRFPYLIFSFIILFFSIYYSKSSDSNLYIKNALSFLYTVSFLISFYMIVWFMWTRSQDLPKLTYYILIGVISVLSTFIVICLSKYYNTSIDILKSKVRLAYSFIINTQQKTVLDFALKAAQESPEKVEEIKRTGYFGVTVPPISVKWCH
;
A
#
# COMPACT_ATOMS: atom_id res chain seq x y z
N MET A 1 -0.73 -6.29 39.63
CA MET A 1 -0.26 -7.64 40.00
C MET A 1 -0.47 -8.51 38.77
N SER A 2 0.55 -9.22 38.25
CA SER A 2 0.35 -10.06 37.03
C SER A 2 -0.64 -11.18 37.35
N ALA A 3 -1.59 -11.46 36.47
CA ALA A 3 -2.60 -12.52 36.66
C ALA A 3 -1.97 -13.90 36.92
N GLU A 4 -0.74 -14.13 36.45
CA GLU A 4 0.05 -15.32 36.78
C GLU A 4 0.41 -15.40 38.27
N LYS A 5 0.76 -14.27 38.90
CA LYS A 5 1.06 -14.22 40.34
C LYS A 5 -0.17 -14.50 41.20
N GLU A 6 -1.36 -14.20 40.69
CA GLU A 6 -2.63 -14.49 41.36
C GLU A 6 -2.97 -15.98 41.30
N VAL A 7 -2.73 -16.64 40.16
CA VAL A 7 -2.86 -18.10 40.01
C VAL A 7 -1.87 -18.85 40.92
N ASP A 8 -0.64 -18.39 41.02
CA ASP A 8 0.38 -18.98 41.91
C ASP A 8 -0.03 -18.88 43.38
N LEU A 9 -0.58 -17.72 43.79
CA LEU A 9 -1.08 -17.49 45.15
C LEU A 9 -2.26 -18.43 45.48
N LEU A 10 -3.20 -18.58 44.54
CA LEU A 10 -4.35 -19.48 44.68
C LEU A 10 -3.91 -20.95 44.79
N THR A 11 -2.93 -21.35 43.99
CA THR A 11 -2.34 -22.71 44.02
C THR A 11 -1.67 -22.99 45.36
N SER A 12 -0.88 -22.04 45.88
CA SER A 12 -0.27 -22.15 47.21
C SER A 12 -1.30 -22.26 48.33
N LYS A 13 -2.39 -21.49 48.25
CA LYS A 13 -3.49 -21.55 49.23
C LYS A 13 -4.23 -22.90 49.21
N HIS A 14 -4.44 -23.47 48.02
CA HIS A 14 -5.03 -24.81 47.85
C HIS A 14 -4.16 -25.91 48.46
N GLN A 15 -2.85 -25.88 48.17
CA GLN A 15 -1.89 -26.83 48.73
C GLN A 15 -1.86 -26.78 50.27
N LYS A 16 -1.89 -25.57 50.86
CA LYS A 16 -1.97 -25.41 52.32
C LYS A 16 -3.22 -26.06 52.91
N LYS A 17 -4.39 -25.88 52.26
CA LYS A 17 -5.65 -26.51 52.69
C LYS A 17 -5.62 -28.03 52.57
N LEU A 18 -5.04 -28.57 51.49
CA LEU A 18 -4.85 -30.03 51.32
C LEU A 18 -3.97 -30.63 52.43
N ILE A 19 -2.86 -29.94 52.76
CA ILE A 19 -1.96 -30.37 53.84
C ILE A 19 -2.69 -30.34 55.19
N GLN A 20 -3.47 -29.29 55.45
CA GLN A 20 -4.26 -29.18 56.67
C GLN A 20 -5.30 -30.31 56.78
N LEU A 21 -6.09 -30.53 55.73
CA LEU A 21 -7.11 -31.58 55.70
C LEU A 21 -6.49 -32.98 55.88
N LYS A 22 -5.34 -33.24 55.24
CA LYS A 22 -4.57 -34.48 55.43
C LYS A 22 -4.09 -34.63 56.88
N SER A 23 -3.65 -33.54 57.51
CA SER A 23 -3.19 -33.57 58.89
C SER A 23 -4.32 -33.83 59.89
N GLU A 24 -5.52 -33.32 59.62
CA GLU A 24 -6.72 -33.57 60.43
C GLU A 24 -7.17 -35.02 60.33
N TYR A 25 -7.08 -35.61 59.12
CA TYR A 25 -7.34 -37.04 58.93
C TYR A 25 -6.33 -37.93 59.66
N ILE A 26 -5.03 -37.66 59.53
CA ILE A 26 -3.97 -38.43 60.20
C ILE A 26 -4.12 -38.36 61.74
N LYS A 27 -4.60 -37.23 62.26
CA LYS A 27 -4.87 -37.05 63.70
C LYS A 27 -6.19 -37.70 64.16
N ASN A 28 -6.92 -38.37 63.27
CA ASN A 28 -8.27 -38.93 63.50
C ASN A 28 -9.30 -37.88 63.94
N ASN A 29 -9.09 -36.60 63.62
CA ASN A 29 -10.05 -35.54 63.93
C ASN A 29 -11.28 -35.57 63.00
N ILE A 30 -11.14 -36.20 61.84
CA ILE A 30 -12.19 -36.37 60.83
C ILE A 30 -12.24 -37.82 60.38
N SER A 31 -13.43 -38.32 60.06
CA SER A 31 -13.61 -39.66 59.51
C SER A 31 -13.16 -39.74 58.06
N ALA A 32 -12.89 -40.95 57.57
CA ALA A 32 -12.53 -41.17 56.16
C ALA A 32 -13.61 -40.66 55.19
N SER A 33 -14.90 -40.81 55.52
CA SER A 33 -16.01 -40.31 54.70
C SER A 33 -16.02 -38.78 54.63
N SER A 34 -15.82 -38.10 55.76
CA SER A 34 -15.77 -36.64 55.82
C SER A 34 -14.53 -36.10 55.11
N TYR A 35 -13.39 -36.78 55.25
CA TYR A 35 -12.16 -36.45 54.51
C TYR A 35 -12.37 -36.50 53.00
N LEU A 36 -12.94 -37.59 52.47
CA LEU A 36 -13.21 -37.73 51.04
C LEU A 36 -14.19 -36.68 50.53
N PHE A 37 -15.27 -36.42 51.28
CA PHE A 37 -16.25 -35.41 50.92
C PHE A 37 -15.65 -34.00 50.86
N GLU A 38 -14.84 -33.62 51.86
CA GLU A 38 -14.18 -32.32 51.87
C GLU A 38 -13.08 -32.20 50.82
N LEU A 39 -12.37 -33.28 50.53
CA LEU A 39 -11.38 -33.35 49.45
C LEU A 39 -12.03 -33.09 48.09
N ASP A 40 -13.13 -33.77 47.79
CA ASP A 40 -13.87 -33.59 46.52
C ASP A 40 -14.44 -32.17 46.42
N LYS A 41 -15.02 -31.65 47.49
CA LYS A 41 -15.53 -30.26 47.52
C LYS A 41 -14.41 -29.25 47.27
N LEU A 42 -13.25 -29.47 47.89
CA LEU A 42 -12.10 -28.59 47.75
C LEU A 42 -11.53 -28.64 46.33
N ASN A 43 -11.34 -29.83 45.75
CA ASN A 43 -10.86 -29.99 44.37
C ASN A 43 -11.84 -29.41 43.34
N ASN A 44 -13.13 -29.69 43.46
CA ASN A 44 -14.14 -29.13 42.56
C ASN A 44 -14.16 -27.60 42.58
N SER A 45 -14.05 -27.00 43.77
CA SER A 45 -13.98 -25.53 43.90
C SER A 45 -12.71 -24.95 43.28
N PHE A 46 -11.59 -25.64 43.40
CA PHE A 46 -10.31 -25.21 42.84
C PHE A 46 -10.30 -25.30 41.31
N ASP A 47 -10.86 -26.37 40.75
CA ASP A 47 -10.97 -26.54 39.30
C ASP A 47 -11.83 -25.45 38.65
N GLN A 48 -12.94 -25.07 39.28
CA GLN A 48 -13.79 -23.96 38.84
C GLN A 48 -13.09 -22.60 38.88
N ILE A 49 -12.30 -22.34 39.93
CA ILE A 49 -11.54 -21.09 40.07
C ILE A 49 -10.43 -21.02 39.03
N ILE A 50 -9.72 -22.14 38.79
CA ILE A 50 -8.68 -22.22 37.77
C ILE A 50 -9.26 -22.04 36.36
N SER A 51 -10.40 -22.67 36.06
CA SER A 51 -11.01 -22.53 34.73
C SER A 51 -11.41 -21.09 34.46
N CYS A 52 -12.07 -20.43 35.42
CA CYS A 52 -12.47 -19.02 35.31
C CYS A 52 -11.25 -18.09 35.21
N SER A 53 -10.21 -18.32 36.02
CA SER A 53 -8.98 -17.51 35.97
C SER A 53 -8.24 -17.68 34.64
N LYS A 54 -8.11 -18.91 34.12
CA LYS A 54 -7.50 -19.16 32.81
C LYS A 54 -8.27 -18.49 31.67
N GLU A 55 -9.59 -18.45 31.76
CA GLU A 55 -10.44 -17.75 30.79
C GLU A 55 -10.22 -16.23 30.87
N ASN A 56 -10.22 -15.65 32.06
CA ASN A 56 -9.94 -14.22 32.27
C ASN A 56 -8.53 -13.82 31.80
N VAL A 57 -7.52 -14.67 32.02
CA VAL A 57 -6.15 -14.47 31.51
C VAL A 57 -6.14 -14.46 29.98
N LYS A 58 -6.90 -15.35 29.32
CA LYS A 58 -7.03 -15.37 27.86
C LYS A 58 -7.72 -14.10 27.34
N ILE A 59 -8.79 -13.66 27.99
CA ILE A 59 -9.53 -12.44 27.63
C ILE A 59 -8.62 -11.22 27.78
N ALA A 60 -7.97 -11.05 28.93
CA ALA A 60 -7.05 -9.96 29.17
C ALA A 60 -5.87 -9.97 28.18
N LYS A 61 -5.34 -11.14 27.83
CA LYS A 61 -4.27 -11.26 26.82
C LYS A 61 -4.74 -10.90 25.41
N ASN A 62 -6.03 -11.02 25.12
CA ASN A 62 -6.60 -10.66 23.82
C ASN A 62 -6.99 -9.17 23.73
N GLU A 63 -7.36 -8.52 24.84
CA GLU A 63 -7.69 -7.08 24.86
C GLU A 63 -6.49 -6.19 24.47
N PHE A 64 -5.26 -6.60 24.77
CA PHE A 64 -4.06 -5.82 24.43
C PHE A 64 -3.49 -6.10 23.03
N LYS A 65 -4.12 -6.97 22.23
CA LYS A 65 -3.61 -7.31 20.89
C LYS A 65 -4.15 -6.36 19.83
N THR A 66 -3.24 -5.76 19.05
CA THR A 66 -3.60 -4.96 17.87
C THR A 66 -3.37 -5.82 16.62
N PHE A 67 -4.41 -6.16 15.85
CA PHE A 67 -4.29 -7.00 14.64
C PHE A 67 -3.56 -8.35 14.87
N GLY A 68 -3.77 -8.98 16.03
CA GLY A 68 -3.09 -10.23 16.42
C GLY A 68 -1.64 -10.05 16.89
N PHE A 69 -1.12 -8.82 16.94
CA PHE A 69 0.21 -8.53 17.49
C PHE A 69 0.14 -8.14 18.96
N SER A 70 1.10 -8.61 19.77
CA SER A 70 1.19 -8.31 21.21
C SER A 70 1.38 -6.83 21.54
N SER A 71 1.84 -6.01 20.59
CA SER A 71 1.90 -4.56 20.74
C SER A 71 1.95 -3.85 19.38
N PRO A 72 1.49 -2.59 19.29
CA PRO A 72 1.60 -1.78 18.07
C PRO A 72 3.06 -1.56 17.64
N ARG A 73 4.00 -1.51 18.59
CA ARG A 73 5.44 -1.39 18.29
C ARG A 73 5.95 -2.59 17.47
N VAL A 74 5.58 -3.81 17.85
CA VAL A 74 5.98 -5.03 17.14
C VAL A 74 5.36 -5.09 15.74
N PHE A 75 4.13 -4.59 15.61
CA PHE A 75 3.47 -4.41 14.32
C PHE A 75 4.25 -3.43 13.43
N LEU A 76 4.55 -2.22 13.90
CA LEU A 76 5.29 -1.20 13.13
C LEU A 76 6.69 -1.68 12.72
N ILE A 77 7.43 -2.34 13.60
CA ILE A 77 8.77 -2.87 13.26
C ILE A 77 8.65 -3.96 12.20
N GLY A 78 7.69 -4.88 12.36
CA GLY A 78 7.47 -5.97 11.41
C GLY A 78 7.00 -5.48 10.03
N PHE A 79 6.08 -4.52 10.02
CA PHE A 79 5.59 -3.89 8.80
C PHE A 79 6.68 -3.03 8.14
N GLY A 80 7.41 -2.24 8.95
CA GLY A 80 8.45 -1.32 8.49
C GLY A 80 9.62 -2.00 7.78
N ILE A 81 10.03 -3.20 8.19
CA ILE A 81 11.08 -3.98 7.50
C ILE A 81 10.63 -4.40 6.08
N ARG A 82 9.32 -4.55 5.86
CA ARG A 82 8.76 -5.07 4.60
C ARG A 82 8.19 -3.98 3.70
N PHE A 83 7.93 -2.80 4.28
CA PHE A 83 7.49 -1.61 3.56
C PHE A 83 8.40 -1.21 2.37
N PRO A 84 9.75 -1.34 2.43
CA PRO A 84 10.62 -1.03 1.31
C PRO A 84 10.27 -1.79 0.03
N TYR A 85 9.88 -3.07 0.11
CA TYR A 85 9.49 -3.86 -1.08
C TYR A 85 8.28 -3.26 -1.80
N LEU A 86 7.36 -2.67 -1.03
CA LEU A 86 6.16 -2.01 -1.55
C LEU A 86 6.54 -0.70 -2.27
N ILE A 87 7.43 0.09 -1.66
CA ILE A 87 7.99 1.30 -2.29
C ILE A 87 8.70 0.95 -3.59
N PHE A 88 9.55 -0.09 -3.60
CA PHE A 88 10.26 -0.53 -4.81
C PHE A 88 9.30 -0.93 -5.92
N SER A 89 8.21 -1.64 -5.61
CA SER A 89 7.18 -1.98 -6.60
C SER A 89 6.54 -0.71 -7.20
N PHE A 90 6.25 0.31 -6.39
CA PHE A 90 5.74 1.58 -6.89
C PHE A 90 6.74 2.38 -7.73
N ILE A 91 8.02 2.34 -7.39
CA ILE A 91 9.07 2.97 -8.20
C ILE A 91 9.14 2.30 -9.58
N ILE A 92 9.12 0.97 -9.63
CA ILE A 92 9.13 0.22 -10.90
C ILE A 92 7.85 0.49 -11.71
N LEU A 93 6.69 0.60 -11.06
CA LEU A 93 5.44 1.02 -11.71
C LEU A 93 5.58 2.39 -12.38
N PHE A 94 6.15 3.37 -11.68
CA PHE A 94 6.36 4.72 -12.21
C PHE A 94 7.24 4.68 -13.46
N PHE A 95 8.36 3.95 -13.42
CA PHE A 95 9.22 3.76 -14.59
C PHE A 95 8.51 3.05 -15.74
N SER A 96 7.68 2.03 -15.45
CA SER A 96 6.90 1.32 -16.46
C SER A 96 5.91 2.25 -17.18
N ILE A 97 5.18 3.09 -16.43
CA ILE A 97 4.25 4.09 -17.00
C ILE A 97 5.01 5.13 -17.84
N TYR A 98 6.13 5.64 -17.32
CA TYR A 98 6.96 6.63 -18.01
C TYR A 98 7.49 6.09 -19.35
N TYR A 99 8.09 4.90 -19.34
CA TYR A 99 8.62 4.27 -20.55
C TYR A 99 7.52 3.86 -21.52
N SER A 100 6.37 3.38 -21.04
CA SER A 100 5.27 2.95 -21.92
C SER A 100 4.80 4.06 -22.88
N LYS A 101 4.89 5.33 -22.47
CA LYS A 101 4.40 6.49 -23.24
C LYS A 101 5.48 7.18 -24.10
N SER A 102 6.76 6.82 -23.94
CA SER A 102 7.82 7.31 -24.83
C SER A 102 7.71 6.63 -26.20
N SER A 103 7.59 7.42 -27.26
CA SER A 103 7.36 6.95 -28.63
C SER A 103 8.54 6.14 -29.19
N ASP A 104 9.76 6.43 -28.71
CA ASP A 104 11.01 5.80 -29.19
C ASP A 104 11.48 4.63 -28.32
N SER A 105 10.71 4.28 -27.29
CA SER A 105 11.14 3.25 -26.35
C SER A 105 10.91 1.85 -26.92
N ASN A 106 11.99 1.08 -26.92
CA ASN A 106 12.06 -0.27 -27.46
C ASN A 106 10.99 -1.17 -26.82
N LEU A 107 10.18 -1.86 -27.64
CA LEU A 107 9.04 -2.68 -27.18
C LEU A 107 9.46 -3.71 -26.13
N TYR A 108 10.65 -4.29 -26.30
CA TYR A 108 11.24 -5.26 -25.38
C TYR A 108 11.47 -4.68 -23.97
N ILE A 109 11.90 -3.41 -23.88
CA ILE A 109 12.15 -2.74 -22.60
C ILE A 109 10.82 -2.48 -21.88
N LYS A 110 9.77 -2.09 -22.61
CA LYS A 110 8.41 -1.91 -22.04
C LYS A 110 7.89 -3.22 -21.43
N ASN A 111 8.00 -4.32 -22.17
CA ASN A 111 7.55 -5.63 -21.72
C ASN A 111 8.37 -6.13 -20.53
N ALA A 112 9.69 -5.94 -20.55
CA ALA A 112 10.56 -6.30 -19.43
C ALA A 112 10.22 -5.50 -18.15
N LEU A 113 9.99 -4.19 -18.26
CA LEU A 113 9.56 -3.35 -17.13
C LEU A 113 8.19 -3.75 -16.59
N SER A 114 7.24 -4.07 -17.48
CA SER A 114 5.90 -4.52 -17.08
C SER A 114 5.95 -5.87 -16.36
N PHE A 115 6.76 -6.80 -16.87
CA PHE A 115 7.01 -8.10 -16.22
C PHE A 115 7.69 -7.91 -14.85
N LEU A 116 8.74 -7.08 -14.79
CA LEU A 116 9.46 -6.78 -13.55
C LEU A 116 8.54 -6.13 -12.50
N TYR A 117 7.66 -5.22 -12.92
CA TYR A 117 6.62 -4.65 -12.06
C TYR A 117 5.72 -5.73 -11.50
N THR A 118 5.18 -6.60 -12.37
CA THR A 118 4.25 -7.66 -11.99
C THR A 118 4.88 -8.61 -10.97
N VAL A 119 6.11 -9.06 -11.21
CA VAL A 119 6.85 -9.94 -10.31
C VAL A 119 7.15 -9.23 -8.98
N SER A 120 7.61 -7.98 -9.03
CA SER A 120 7.93 -7.20 -7.82
C SER A 120 6.68 -6.89 -6.99
N PHE A 121 5.55 -6.64 -7.65
CA PHE A 121 4.25 -6.45 -7.00
C PHE A 121 3.77 -7.74 -6.33
N LEU A 122 3.85 -8.89 -7.01
CA LEU A 122 3.52 -10.19 -6.45
C LEU A 122 4.38 -10.54 -5.22
N ILE A 123 5.70 -10.29 -5.29
CA ILE A 123 6.60 -10.52 -4.16
C ILE A 123 6.25 -9.61 -2.98
N SER A 124 6.00 -8.33 -3.23
CA SER A 124 5.61 -7.39 -2.17
C SER A 124 4.29 -7.81 -1.52
N PHE A 125 3.30 -8.17 -2.33
CA PHE A 125 2.00 -8.63 -1.85
C PHE A 125 2.11 -9.93 -1.06
N TYR A 126 2.90 -10.89 -1.57
CA TYR A 126 3.21 -12.13 -0.86
C TYR A 126 3.84 -11.85 0.51
N MET A 127 4.82 -10.93 0.59
CA MET A 127 5.47 -10.60 1.86
C MET A 127 4.52 -9.94 2.86
N ILE A 128 3.56 -9.13 2.40
CA ILE A 128 2.53 -8.51 3.25
C ILE A 128 1.56 -9.57 3.76
N VAL A 129 1.05 -10.42 2.86
CA VAL A 129 0.13 -11.51 3.22
C VAL A 129 0.82 -12.50 4.16
N TRP A 130 2.05 -12.90 3.86
CA TRP A 130 2.86 -13.80 4.69
C TRP A 130 3.14 -13.23 6.07
N PHE A 131 3.41 -11.93 6.17
CA PHE A 131 3.62 -11.25 7.45
C PHE A 131 2.38 -11.29 8.33
N MET A 132 1.21 -11.01 7.73
CA MET A 132 -0.06 -11.12 8.43
C MET A 132 -0.38 -12.58 8.77
N TRP A 133 -0.08 -13.53 7.89
CA TRP A 133 -0.41 -14.94 8.08
C TRP A 133 0.43 -15.60 9.18
N THR A 134 1.75 -15.39 9.15
CA THR A 134 2.68 -16.09 10.05
C THR A 134 2.63 -15.53 11.46
N ARG A 135 2.43 -14.21 11.62
CA ARG A 135 2.49 -13.56 12.95
C ARG A 135 1.13 -13.30 13.57
N SER A 136 0.07 -13.16 12.77
CA SER A 136 -1.27 -12.90 13.26
C SER A 136 -2.17 -14.14 13.20
N GLN A 137 -1.65 -15.34 13.47
CA GLN A 137 -2.45 -16.59 13.50
C GLN A 137 -3.68 -16.53 14.41
N ASP A 138 -3.77 -15.52 15.28
CA ASP A 138 -4.94 -15.21 16.11
C ASP A 138 -6.08 -14.48 15.36
N LEU A 139 -5.87 -14.00 14.13
CA LEU A 139 -6.91 -13.35 13.33
C LEU A 139 -7.81 -14.38 12.64
N PRO A 140 -9.14 -14.18 12.63
CA PRO A 140 -10.04 -15.06 11.89
C PRO A 140 -9.75 -14.98 10.38
N LYS A 141 -9.88 -16.13 9.69
CA LYS A 141 -9.65 -16.27 8.23
C LYS A 141 -10.35 -15.18 7.40
N LEU A 142 -11.54 -14.75 7.84
CA LEU A 142 -12.32 -13.68 7.21
C LEU A 142 -11.54 -12.36 7.10
N THR A 143 -10.81 -11.95 8.14
CA THR A 143 -10.05 -10.69 8.16
C THR A 143 -8.97 -10.68 7.09
N TYR A 144 -8.37 -11.84 6.79
CA TYR A 144 -7.39 -11.97 5.72
C TYR A 144 -8.00 -11.73 4.34
N TYR A 145 -9.17 -12.30 4.07
CA TYR A 145 -9.86 -12.09 2.79
C TYR A 145 -10.26 -10.63 2.61
N ILE A 146 -10.74 -9.98 3.68
CA ILE A 146 -11.07 -8.55 3.66
C ILE A 146 -9.81 -7.72 3.39
N LEU A 147 -8.70 -8.01 4.06
CA LEU A 147 -7.44 -7.29 3.88
C LEU A 147 -6.91 -7.42 2.45
N ILE A 148 -6.93 -8.64 1.89
CA ILE A 148 -6.55 -8.90 0.49
C ILE A 148 -7.43 -8.06 -0.45
N GLY A 149 -8.76 -8.10 -0.26
CA GLY A 149 -9.71 -7.31 -1.05
C GLY A 149 -9.44 -5.81 -0.99
N VAL A 150 -9.21 -5.28 0.21
CA VAL A 150 -8.90 -3.85 0.42
C VAL A 150 -7.61 -3.46 -0.28
N ILE A 151 -6.53 -4.25 -0.15
CA ILE A 151 -5.25 -3.94 -0.80
C ILE A 151 -5.38 -4.02 -2.33
N SER A 152 -6.13 -4.99 -2.87
CA SER A 152 -6.39 -5.07 -4.32
C SER A 152 -7.15 -3.85 -4.86
N VAL A 153 -8.17 -3.38 -4.15
CA VAL A 153 -8.92 -2.17 -4.52
C VAL A 153 -8.03 -0.93 -4.43
N LEU A 154 -7.27 -0.78 -3.33
CA LEU A 154 -6.33 0.34 -3.17
C LEU A 154 -5.24 0.35 -4.24
N SER A 155 -4.68 -0.80 -4.57
CA SER A 155 -3.67 -0.92 -5.64
C SER A 155 -4.24 -0.43 -6.97
N THR A 156 -5.43 -0.90 -7.35
CA THR A 156 -6.12 -0.47 -8.58
C THR A 156 -6.38 1.03 -8.58
N PHE A 157 -6.85 1.58 -7.45
CA PHE A 157 -7.11 3.01 -7.30
C PHE A 157 -5.83 3.85 -7.48
N ILE A 158 -4.70 3.40 -6.91
CA ILE A 158 -3.41 4.09 -7.05
C ILE A 158 -2.94 4.09 -8.51
N VAL A 159 -3.08 2.98 -9.22
CA VAL A 159 -2.74 2.91 -10.66
C VAL A 159 -3.58 3.90 -11.47
N ILE A 160 -4.90 3.95 -11.24
CA ILE A 160 -5.80 4.89 -11.93
C ILE A 160 -5.41 6.35 -11.63
N CYS A 161 -5.17 6.69 -10.36
CA CYS A 161 -4.77 8.03 -9.95
C CYS A 161 -3.43 8.45 -10.57
N LEU A 162 -2.42 7.58 -10.54
CA LEU A 162 -1.11 7.85 -11.16
C LEU A 162 -1.23 8.06 -12.67
N SER A 163 -1.99 7.20 -13.35
CA SER A 163 -2.23 7.31 -14.79
C SER A 163 -2.93 8.64 -15.15
N LYS A 164 -3.99 9.00 -14.40
CA LYS A 164 -4.73 10.25 -14.60
C LYS A 164 -3.88 11.49 -14.32
N TYR A 165 -3.11 11.48 -13.24
CA TYR A 165 -2.22 12.59 -12.89
C TYR A 165 -1.18 12.82 -13.99
N TYR A 166 -0.51 11.76 -14.44
CA TYR A 166 0.51 11.85 -15.48
C TYR A 166 -0.06 12.30 -16.84
N ASN A 167 -1.24 11.79 -17.22
CA ASN A 167 -1.94 12.24 -18.44
C ASN A 167 -2.28 13.73 -18.38
N THR A 168 -2.84 14.18 -17.26
CA THR A 168 -3.21 15.60 -17.04
C THR A 168 -1.98 16.52 -17.13
N SER A 169 -0.86 16.14 -16.51
CA SER A 169 0.38 16.91 -16.57
C SER A 169 0.93 17.01 -18.00
N ILE A 170 0.87 15.92 -18.77
CA ILE A 170 1.26 15.94 -20.19
C ILE A 170 0.34 16.83 -21.01
N ASP A 171 -0.97 16.80 -20.79
CA ASP A 171 -1.93 17.60 -21.54
C ASP A 171 -1.78 19.10 -21.28
N ILE A 172 -1.46 19.48 -20.03
CA ILE A 172 -1.09 20.86 -19.66
C ILE A 172 0.20 21.28 -20.36
N LEU A 173 1.20 20.40 -20.42
CA LEU A 173 2.45 20.72 -21.12
C LEU A 173 2.23 20.88 -22.62
N LYS A 174 1.45 19.97 -23.23
CA LYS A 174 1.08 20.05 -24.66
C LYS A 174 0.32 21.33 -24.98
N SER A 175 -0.61 21.78 -24.14
CA SER A 175 -1.35 23.02 -24.37
C SER A 175 -0.44 24.25 -24.30
N LYS A 176 0.50 24.30 -23.35
CA LYS A 176 1.50 25.36 -23.26
C LYS A 176 2.45 25.40 -24.46
N VAL A 177 2.93 24.24 -24.91
CA VAL A 177 3.78 24.16 -26.12
C VAL A 177 3.01 24.58 -27.37
N ARG A 178 1.74 24.17 -27.51
CA ARG A 178 0.89 24.58 -28.63
C ARG A 178 0.68 26.09 -28.65
N LEU A 179 0.47 26.71 -27.48
CA LEU A 179 0.37 28.16 -27.35
C LEU A 179 1.67 28.85 -27.77
N ALA A 180 2.83 28.39 -27.26
CA ALA A 180 4.13 28.94 -27.63
C ALA A 180 4.40 28.83 -29.15
N TYR A 181 4.10 27.67 -29.74
CA TYR A 181 4.27 27.44 -31.18
C TYR A 181 3.34 28.33 -32.01
N SER A 182 2.06 28.44 -31.61
CA SER A 182 1.11 29.34 -32.27
C SER A 182 1.52 30.81 -32.17
N PHE A 183 2.16 31.21 -31.07
CA PHE A 183 2.68 32.56 -30.88
C PHE A 183 3.86 32.83 -31.83
N ILE A 184 4.79 31.87 -31.98
CA ILE A 184 5.93 31.99 -32.89
C ILE A 184 5.47 32.09 -34.35
N ILE A 185 4.52 31.24 -34.77
CA ILE A 185 3.98 31.30 -36.14
C ILE A 185 3.27 32.63 -36.38
N ASN A 186 2.41 33.07 -35.45
CA ASN A 186 1.68 34.33 -35.61
C ASN A 186 2.60 35.55 -35.61
N THR A 187 3.69 35.52 -34.83
CA THR A 187 4.68 36.61 -34.87
C THR A 187 5.44 36.60 -36.18
N GLN A 188 5.95 35.45 -36.63
CA GLN A 188 6.64 35.35 -37.92
C GLN A 188 5.76 35.79 -39.10
N GLN A 189 4.48 35.39 -39.13
CA GLN A 189 3.55 35.81 -40.18
C GLN A 189 3.30 37.32 -40.15
N LYS A 190 3.14 37.94 -38.97
CA LYS A 190 2.99 39.39 -38.84
C LYS A 190 4.23 40.14 -39.31
N THR A 191 5.43 39.69 -38.93
CA THR A 191 6.67 40.35 -39.35
C THR A 191 6.87 40.28 -40.86
N VAL A 192 6.55 39.14 -41.49
CA VAL A 192 6.62 39.00 -42.95
C VAL A 192 5.59 39.89 -43.65
N LEU A 193 4.38 39.99 -43.10
CA LEU A 193 3.33 40.85 -43.64
C LEU A 193 3.70 42.35 -43.54
N ASP A 194 4.25 42.78 -42.40
CA ASP A 194 4.70 44.17 -42.20
C ASP A 194 5.87 44.52 -43.13
N PHE A 195 6.81 43.60 -43.35
CA PHE A 195 7.89 43.79 -44.33
C PHE A 195 7.34 43.89 -45.76
N ALA A 196 6.39 43.03 -46.13
CA ALA A 196 5.76 43.07 -47.45
C ALA A 196 4.97 44.36 -47.68
N LEU A 197 4.23 44.84 -46.66
CA LEU A 197 3.50 46.10 -46.71
C LEU A 197 4.44 47.30 -46.83
N LYS A 198 5.55 47.30 -46.10
CA LYS A 198 6.55 48.38 -46.16
C LYS A 198 7.30 48.42 -47.49
N ALA A 199 7.65 47.25 -48.03
CA ALA A 199 8.25 47.13 -49.37
C ALA A 199 7.28 47.57 -50.48
N ALA A 200 5.98 47.29 -50.33
CA ALA A 200 4.95 47.73 -51.27
C ALA A 200 4.72 49.25 -51.25
N GLN A 201 4.91 49.90 -50.10
CA GLN A 201 4.84 51.37 -50.00
C GLN A 201 6.07 52.07 -50.58
N GLU A 202 7.26 51.47 -50.49
CA GLU A 202 8.51 52.08 -50.95
C GLU A 202 8.76 51.90 -52.46
N SER A 203 8.17 50.90 -53.13
CA SER A 203 8.38 50.67 -54.57
C SER A 203 7.26 49.79 -55.19
N PRO A 204 6.19 50.38 -55.78
CA PRO A 204 5.06 49.59 -56.31
C PRO A 204 5.44 48.63 -57.45
N GLU A 205 6.50 48.92 -58.21
CA GLU A 205 6.97 48.06 -59.32
C GLU A 205 7.65 46.75 -58.84
N LYS A 206 8.20 46.71 -57.61
CA LYS A 206 8.86 45.50 -57.06
C LYS A 206 7.88 44.45 -56.53
N VAL A 207 6.62 44.82 -56.33
CA VAL A 207 5.57 43.94 -55.79
C VAL A 207 5.17 42.86 -56.79
N GLU A 208 5.18 43.17 -58.09
CA GLU A 208 4.90 42.19 -59.14
C GLU A 208 6.04 41.17 -59.31
N GLU A 209 7.29 41.59 -59.08
CA GLU A 209 8.46 40.72 -59.16
C GLU A 209 8.50 39.71 -57.99
N ILE A 210 8.11 40.15 -56.79
CA ILE A 210 7.96 39.29 -55.60
C ILE A 210 6.80 38.28 -55.78
N LYS A 211 5.70 38.68 -56.43
CA LYS A 211 4.60 37.76 -56.78
C LYS A 211 4.99 36.73 -57.83
N ARG A 212 5.83 37.08 -58.81
CA ARG A 212 6.29 36.18 -59.88
C ARG A 212 7.35 35.18 -59.43
N THR A 213 8.20 35.55 -58.48
CA THR A 213 9.34 34.71 -58.03
C THR A 213 8.97 33.69 -56.96
N GLY A 214 7.76 33.75 -56.38
CA GLY A 214 7.23 32.66 -55.55
C GLY A 214 8.12 32.24 -54.37
N TYR A 215 8.93 33.15 -53.82
CA TYR A 215 9.84 32.84 -52.73
C TYR A 215 10.00 34.05 -51.79
N PHE A 216 9.32 34.03 -50.66
CA PHE A 216 10.06 34.20 -49.42
C PHE A 216 10.75 32.84 -49.18
N GLY A 217 12.07 32.83 -49.01
CA GLY A 217 12.89 31.64 -48.76
C GLY A 217 12.59 30.90 -47.45
N VAL A 218 11.34 30.54 -47.21
CA VAL A 218 10.90 29.59 -46.20
C VAL A 218 10.04 28.57 -46.93
N THR A 219 10.69 27.55 -47.48
CA THR A 219 10.00 26.30 -47.79
C THR A 219 9.49 25.73 -46.48
N VAL A 220 8.25 26.06 -46.11
CA VAL A 220 7.50 25.22 -45.17
C VAL A 220 7.19 23.96 -45.97
N PRO A 221 7.79 22.80 -45.67
CA PRO A 221 7.41 21.58 -46.36
C PRO A 221 5.91 21.35 -46.14
N PRO A 222 5.13 20.92 -47.15
CA PRO A 222 3.78 20.47 -46.93
C PRO A 222 3.85 19.18 -46.11
N ILE A 223 3.77 19.29 -44.79
CA ILE A 223 3.70 18.09 -43.95
C ILE A 223 2.25 17.60 -44.04
N SER A 224 2.03 16.66 -44.96
CA SER A 224 0.92 15.72 -44.86
C SER A 224 1.13 14.86 -43.61
N VAL A 225 0.77 15.38 -42.44
CA VAL A 225 0.67 14.55 -41.25
C VAL A 225 -0.62 13.75 -41.40
N LYS A 226 -0.50 12.52 -41.92
CA LYS A 226 -1.49 11.48 -41.64
C LYS A 226 -1.42 11.21 -40.15
N TRP A 227 -2.31 11.85 -39.40
CA TRP A 227 -2.58 11.46 -38.02
C TRP A 227 -3.37 10.15 -38.09
N CYS A 228 -2.69 9.02 -37.88
CA CYS A 228 -3.38 7.74 -37.68
C CYS A 228 -4.20 7.83 -36.38
N HIS A 229 -5.49 7.56 -36.53
CA HIS A 229 -6.47 7.37 -35.46
C HIS A 229 -6.17 6.11 -34.63
#